data_AF-A0A2H1YGB7-F1
#
_entry.id   AF-A0A2H1YGB7-F1
#
_cell.length_a   1.000
_cell.length_b   1.000
_cell.length_c   1.000
_cell.angle_alpha   90.00
_cell.angle_beta   90.00
_cell.angle_gamma   90.00
#
_symmetry.space_group_name_H-M   'P 1'
#
loop_
_entity.id
_entity.type
_entity.pdbx_description
1 polymer ?
#
loop_
_entity_poly.entity_id
_entity_poly.type
_entity_poly.pdbx_seq_one_letter_code
_entity_poly.pdbx_strand_id
1 'polypeptide(L)'
;MSSNIRVQKVCLNCNIEFTAKTTVTKYCSNKCGKSAWKKRKQAEKVQKVNKATRRKITAPKIEVNIKDKDFLTVKEAAILLNCTNKTIYRLIDTKKLKAVNLGKRITRIKRNTIDKLFTN
;
A
#
# COMPACT_ATOMS: atom_id res chain seq x y z
N MET A 1 32.38 -26.57 30.45
CA MET A 1 32.15 -27.91 29.91
C MET A 1 32.15 -27.85 28.38
N SER A 2 33.25 -28.26 27.73
CA SER A 2 33.30 -28.35 26.27
C SER A 2 32.83 -29.73 25.83
N SER A 3 31.54 -29.85 25.49
CA SER A 3 31.03 -31.06 24.86
C SER A 3 31.68 -31.14 23.46
N ASN A 4 32.55 -32.12 23.25
CA ASN A 4 33.25 -32.33 21.96
C ASN A 4 32.29 -32.99 20.95
N ILE A 5 31.17 -32.32 20.69
CA ILE A 5 30.07 -32.81 19.87
C ILE A 5 30.47 -32.73 18.40
N ARG A 6 30.28 -33.85 17.69
CA ARG A 6 30.41 -33.96 16.24
C ARG A 6 29.16 -34.64 15.72
N VAL A 7 28.35 -33.92 14.97
CA VAL A 7 27.07 -34.41 14.45
C VAL A 7 27.03 -34.16 12.95
N GLN A 8 26.69 -35.18 12.16
CA GLN A 8 26.47 -35.01 10.73
C GLN A 8 25.14 -34.30 10.48
N LYS A 9 25.16 -33.25 9.66
CA LYS A 9 23.98 -32.45 9.32
C LYS A 9 24.00 -32.06 7.85
N VAL A 10 22.82 -31.81 7.29
CA VAL A 10 22.66 -31.23 5.96
C VAL A 10 22.56 -29.70 6.05
N CYS A 11 23.30 -28.98 5.22
CA CYS A 11 23.27 -27.51 5.19
C CYS A 11 21.96 -26.99 4.60
N LEU A 12 21.23 -26.14 5.33
CA LEU A 12 19.95 -25.58 4.88
C LEU A 12 20.02 -24.66 3.65
N ASN A 13 21.21 -24.29 3.16
CA ASN A 13 21.38 -23.41 2.01
C ASN A 13 21.90 -24.12 0.75
N CYS A 14 22.81 -25.08 0.88
CA CYS A 14 23.41 -25.79 -0.25
C CYS A 14 23.09 -27.28 -0.28
N ASN A 15 22.37 -27.80 0.72
CA ASN A 15 21.96 -29.19 0.85
C ASN A 15 23.13 -30.21 0.86
N ILE A 16 24.34 -29.76 1.20
CA ILE A 16 25.51 -30.62 1.35
C ILE A 16 25.64 -31.03 2.82
N GLU A 17 26.03 -32.28 3.04
CA GLU A 17 26.35 -32.82 4.37
C GLU A 17 27.63 -32.22 4.95
N PHE A 18 27.64 -31.98 6.26
CA PHE A 18 28.79 -31.45 6.97
C PHE A 18 28.80 -31.86 8.44
N THR A 19 30.00 -31.95 9.00
CA THR A 19 30.19 -32.24 10.42
C THR A 19 30.03 -30.96 11.26
N ALA A 20 28.92 -30.85 11.98
CA ALA A 20 28.67 -29.75 12.90
C ALA A 20 29.37 -29.97 14.25
N LYS A 21 29.98 -28.90 14.78
CA LYS A 21 30.61 -28.89 16.10
C LYS A 21 29.63 -28.54 17.24
N THR A 22 28.42 -28.08 16.89
CA THR A 22 27.38 -27.70 17.85
C THR A 22 25.99 -28.12 17.35
N THR A 23 25.07 -28.32 18.29
CA THR A 23 23.65 -28.67 18.03
C THR A 23 22.88 -27.55 17.33
N VAL A 24 23.31 -26.29 17.47
CA VAL A 24 22.64 -25.12 16.87
C VAL A 24 23.14 -24.76 15.46
N THR A 25 24.23 -25.37 14.98
CA THR A 25 24.78 -25.05 13.65
C THR A 25 23.83 -25.55 12.56
N LYS A 26 23.46 -24.65 11.64
CA LYS A 26 22.49 -24.87 10.55
C LYS A 26 23.10 -24.88 9.14
N TYR A 27 24.32 -24.37 9.00
CA TYR A 27 24.98 -24.18 7.71
C TYR A 27 26.41 -24.72 7.76
N CYS A 28 26.89 -25.24 6.63
CA CYS A 28 28.26 -25.77 6.51
C CYS A 28 29.35 -24.69 6.60
N SER A 29 29.01 -23.42 6.35
CA SER A 29 29.97 -22.30 6.34
C SER A 29 29.29 -20.94 6.56
N ASN A 30 30.10 -19.95 6.95
CA ASN A 30 29.67 -18.55 7.04
C ASN A 30 29.14 -18.01 5.70
N LYS A 31 29.67 -18.48 4.56
CA LYS A 31 29.18 -18.12 3.22
C LYS A 31 27.73 -18.57 3.02
N CYS A 32 27.41 -19.81 3.38
CA CYS A 32 26.05 -20.35 3.32
C CYS A 32 25.10 -19.61 4.27
N GLY A 33 25.55 -19.30 5.50
CA GLY A 33 24.76 -18.51 6.44
C GLY A 33 24.43 -17.10 5.91
N LYS A 34 25.42 -16.39 5.34
CA LYS A 34 25.22 -15.07 4.73
C LYS A 34 24.28 -15.12 3.53
N SER A 35 24.41 -16.14 2.67
CA SER A 35 23.54 -16.32 1.50
C SER A 35 22.08 -16.56 1.91
N ALA A 36 21.85 -17.47 2.86
CA ALA A 36 20.51 -17.74 3.39
C ALA A 36 19.88 -16.51 4.05
N TRP A 37 20.66 -15.73 4.81
CA TRP A 37 20.19 -14.47 5.41
C TRP A 37 19.73 -13.47 4.34
N LYS A 38 20.51 -13.28 3.26
CA LYS A 38 20.15 -12.38 2.15
C LYS A 38 18.86 -12.82 1.46
N LYS A 39 18.73 -14.13 1.15
CA LYS A 39 17.50 -14.70 0.56
C LYS A 39 16.28 -14.45 1.45
N ARG A 40 16.39 -14.69 2.76
CA ARG A 40 15.31 -14.41 3.72
C ARG A 40 14.92 -12.92 3.73
N LYS A 41 15.90 -12.01 3.77
CA LYS A 41 15.63 -10.57 3.74
C LYS A 41 14.98 -10.09 2.45
N GLN A 42 15.33 -10.70 1.32
CA GLN A 42 14.66 -10.43 0.05
C GLN A 42 13.20 -10.91 0.06
N ALA A 43 12.94 -12.12 0.55
CA ALA A 43 11.59 -12.66 0.67
C ALA A 43 10.71 -11.82 1.62
N GLU A 44 11.23 -11.37 2.77
CA GLU A 44 10.53 -10.46 3.69
C GLU A 44 10.08 -9.16 3.01
N LYS A 45 10.94 -8.56 2.17
CA LYS A 45 10.61 -7.35 1.42
C LYS A 45 9.45 -7.59 0.45
N VAL A 46 9.51 -8.68 -0.32
CA VAL A 46 8.46 -9.05 -1.29
C VAL A 46 7.13 -9.33 -0.59
N GLN A 47 7.16 -10.07 0.52
CA GLN A 47 5.95 -10.35 1.32
C GLN A 47 5.30 -9.08 1.85
N LYS A 48 6.10 -8.10 2.33
CA LYS A 48 5.59 -6.82 2.82
C LYS A 48 4.86 -6.04 1.72
N VAL A 49 5.44 -5.98 0.52
CA VAL A 49 4.82 -5.32 -0.65
C VAL A 49 3.53 -6.06 -1.04
N ASN A 50 3.58 -7.38 -1.19
CA ASN A 50 2.42 -8.18 -1.60
C ASN A 50 1.26 -8.08 -0.60
N LYS A 51 1.55 -8.02 0.72
CA LYS A 51 0.52 -7.81 1.75
C LYS A 51 -0.14 -6.44 1.63
N ALA A 52 0.62 -5.38 1.34
CA ALA A 52 0.07 -4.05 1.11
C ALA A 52 -0.77 -3.99 -0.18
N THR A 53 -0.32 -4.64 -1.25
CA THR A 53 -1.06 -4.70 -2.52
C THR A 53 -2.35 -5.50 -2.39
N ARG A 54 -2.32 -6.69 -1.77
CA ARG A 54 -3.53 -7.50 -1.52
C ARG A 54 -4.57 -6.73 -0.71
N ARG A 55 -4.16 -5.98 0.33
CA ARG A 55 -5.08 -5.10 1.09
C ARG A 55 -5.75 -4.03 0.22
N LYS A 56 -5.07 -3.49 -0.79
CA LYS A 56 -5.68 -2.51 -1.72
C LYS A 56 -6.64 -3.15 -2.71
N ILE A 57 -6.40 -4.39 -3.13
CA ILE A 57 -7.24 -5.11 -4.08
C ILE A 57 -8.49 -5.68 -3.39
N THR A 58 -8.34 -6.27 -2.20
CA THR A 58 -9.42 -6.93 -1.46
C THR A 58 -10.22 -5.97 -0.58
N ALA A 59 -9.77 -4.72 -0.41
CA ALA A 59 -10.63 -3.72 0.21
C ALA A 59 -11.92 -3.63 -0.62
N PRO A 60 -13.10 -3.87 -0.02
CA PRO A 60 -14.35 -3.69 -0.74
C PRO A 60 -14.34 -2.27 -1.26
N LYS A 61 -14.40 -2.12 -2.60
CA LYS A 61 -14.81 -0.84 -3.18
C LYS A 61 -16.23 -0.68 -2.69
N ILE A 62 -16.40 0.07 -1.60
CA ILE A 62 -17.71 0.61 -1.27
C ILE A 62 -17.97 1.57 -2.42
N GLU A 63 -18.62 1.07 -3.47
CA GLU A 63 -19.13 1.86 -4.58
C GLU A 63 -20.29 2.68 -4.03
N VAL A 64 -19.97 3.66 -3.18
CA VAL A 64 -20.92 4.70 -2.82
C VAL A 64 -21.15 5.47 -4.10
N ASN A 65 -22.31 5.26 -4.69
CA ASN A 65 -22.72 5.94 -5.90
C ASN A 65 -22.60 7.45 -5.65
N ILE A 66 -21.90 8.15 -6.54
CA ILE A 66 -21.65 9.59 -6.41
C ILE A 66 -22.98 10.35 -6.35
N LYS A 67 -24.06 9.78 -6.91
CA LYS A 67 -25.42 10.32 -6.88
C LYS A 67 -25.98 10.49 -5.47
N ASP A 68 -25.64 9.62 -4.54
CA ASP A 68 -26.24 9.59 -3.19
C ASP A 68 -25.51 10.47 -2.17
N LYS A 69 -24.42 11.15 -2.60
CA LYS A 69 -23.63 12.03 -1.72
C LYS A 69 -24.11 13.48 -1.80
N ASP A 70 -24.41 14.03 -0.63
CA ASP A 70 -24.67 15.47 -0.48
C ASP A 70 -23.42 16.33 -0.62
N PHE A 71 -22.27 15.80 -0.21
CA PHE A 71 -20.98 16.47 -0.25
C PHE A 71 -20.00 15.71 -1.12
N LEU A 72 -19.47 16.42 -2.11
CA LEU A 72 -18.60 15.89 -3.14
C LEU A 72 -17.18 16.38 -2.88
N THR A 73 -16.22 15.50 -3.13
CA THR A 73 -14.83 15.88 -3.33
C THR A 73 -14.66 16.58 -4.68
N VAL A 74 -13.54 17.29 -4.85
CA VAL A 74 -13.18 17.92 -6.14
C VAL A 74 -13.18 16.89 -7.28
N LYS A 75 -12.68 15.69 -7.01
CA LYS A 75 -12.64 14.60 -7.99
C LYS A 75 -14.03 14.12 -8.38
N GLU A 76 -14.93 13.97 -7.42
CA GLU A 76 -16.31 13.54 -7.68
C GLU A 76 -17.10 14.62 -8.43
N ALA A 77 -16.93 15.89 -8.06
CA ALA A 77 -17.52 17.01 -8.80
C ALA A 77 -17.01 17.08 -10.24
N ALA A 78 -15.71 16.82 -10.45
CA ALA A 78 -15.10 16.75 -11.78
C ALA A 78 -15.70 15.61 -12.62
N ILE A 79 -15.94 14.45 -12.02
CA ILE A 79 -16.61 13.31 -12.68
C ILE A 79 -18.06 13.68 -13.06
N LEU A 80 -18.82 14.28 -12.14
CA LEU A 80 -20.21 14.68 -12.40
C LEU A 80 -20.33 15.71 -13.53
N LEU A 81 -19.44 16.69 -13.56
CA LEU A 81 -19.41 17.75 -14.57
C LEU A 81 -18.63 17.35 -15.84
N ASN A 82 -18.17 16.10 -15.92
CA ASN A 82 -17.32 15.58 -16.98
C ASN A 82 -16.15 16.52 -17.36
N CYS A 83 -15.43 17.03 -16.36
CA CYS A 83 -14.33 17.97 -16.54
C CYS A 83 -13.11 17.60 -15.69
N THR A 84 -12.03 18.38 -15.80
CA THR A 84 -10.81 18.13 -15.03
C THR A 84 -10.89 18.71 -13.62
N ASN A 85 -10.14 18.13 -12.66
CA ASN A 85 -9.99 18.70 -11.31
C ASN A 85 -9.54 20.17 -11.35
N LYS A 86 -8.68 20.54 -12.32
CA LYS A 86 -8.19 21.91 -12.51
C LYS A 86 -9.34 22.86 -12.86
N THR A 87 -10.28 22.42 -13.68
CA THR A 87 -11.49 23.18 -14.02
C THR A 87 -12.32 23.46 -12.77
N ILE A 88 -12.51 22.47 -11.90
CA ILE A 88 -13.24 22.64 -10.63
C ILE A 88 -12.52 23.64 -9.72
N TYR A 89 -11.20 23.52 -9.53
CA TYR A 89 -10.44 24.50 -8.75
C TYR A 89 -10.58 25.91 -9.32
N ARG A 90 -10.47 26.08 -10.64
CA ARG A 90 -10.70 27.38 -11.30
C ARG A 90 -12.10 27.92 -11.04
N LEU A 91 -13.14 27.08 -11.04
CA LEU A 91 -14.51 27.50 -10.76
C LEU A 91 -14.68 27.95 -9.29
N ILE A 92 -13.97 27.31 -8.37
CA ILE A 92 -13.93 27.70 -6.96
C ILE A 92 -13.20 29.04 -6.80
N ASP A 93 -12.03 29.20 -7.43
CA ASP A 93 -11.22 30.41 -7.37
C ASP A 93 -11.94 31.62 -7.98
N THR A 94 -12.65 31.40 -9.09
CA THR A 94 -13.50 32.42 -9.75
C THR A 94 -14.85 32.63 -9.06
N LYS A 95 -15.09 32.00 -7.91
CA LYS A 95 -16.32 32.08 -7.11
C LYS A 95 -17.60 31.65 -7.85
N LYS A 96 -17.49 31.01 -9.02
CA LYS A 96 -18.61 30.42 -9.75
C LYS A 96 -19.15 29.17 -9.06
N LEU A 97 -18.32 28.47 -8.30
CA LEU A 97 -18.69 27.29 -7.52
C LEU A 97 -18.36 27.48 -6.04
N LYS A 98 -19.37 27.40 -5.17
CA LYS A 98 -19.17 27.48 -3.72
C LYS A 98 -18.62 26.15 -3.19
N ALA A 99 -17.49 26.21 -2.49
CA ALA A 99 -16.85 25.08 -1.82
C ALA A 99 -16.36 25.47 -0.43
N VAL A 100 -16.21 24.48 0.45
CA VAL A 100 -15.71 24.63 1.83
C VAL A 100 -14.43 23.82 1.98
N ASN A 101 -13.40 24.41 2.58
CA ASN A 101 -12.17 23.70 2.91
C ASN A 101 -12.17 23.29 4.38
N LEU A 102 -12.13 21.98 4.65
CA LEU A 102 -12.16 21.41 6.00
C LEU A 102 -10.75 21.05 6.53
N GLY A 103 -9.69 21.33 5.77
CA GLY A 103 -8.31 21.06 6.22
C GLY A 103 -7.28 21.00 5.10
N LYS A 104 -6.17 20.29 5.33
CA LYS A 104 -5.11 20.17 4.31
C LYS A 104 -5.58 19.26 3.16
N ARG A 105 -5.88 19.86 2.01
CA ARG A 105 -6.39 19.17 0.80
C ARG A 105 -7.76 18.51 0.99
N ILE A 106 -8.60 19.06 1.87
CA ILE A 106 -9.95 18.53 2.16
C ILE A 106 -11.02 19.54 1.72
N THR A 107 -11.11 19.76 0.41
CA THR A 107 -12.18 20.59 -0.17
C THR A 107 -13.46 19.76 -0.37
N ARG A 108 -14.61 20.33 0.01
CA ARG A 108 -15.95 19.76 -0.12
C ARG A 108 -16.87 20.73 -0.85
N ILE A 109 -17.65 20.19 -1.79
CA ILE A 109 -18.61 20.92 -2.61
C ILE A 109 -19.99 20.34 -2.31
N LYS A 110 -20.97 21.18 -1.97
CA LYS A 110 -22.34 20.71 -1.74
C LYS A 110 -23.01 20.44 -3.09
N ARG A 111 -23.61 19.27 -3.29
CA ARG A 111 -24.21 18.88 -4.59
C ARG A 111 -25.17 19.92 -5.16
N ASN A 112 -26.05 20.44 -4.31
CA ASN A 112 -27.03 21.47 -4.67
C ASN A 112 -26.39 22.73 -5.31
N THR A 113 -25.13 23.08 -5.01
CA THR A 113 -24.48 24.22 -5.67
C THR A 113 -24.10 23.93 -7.12
N ILE A 114 -23.88 22.67 -7.47
CA ILE A 114 -23.64 22.23 -8.84
C ILE A 114 -24.96 22.21 -9.61
N ASP A 115 -26.03 21.65 -9.02
CA ASP A 115 -27.34 21.56 -9.68
C ASP A 115 -27.87 22.96 -10.06
N LYS A 116 -27.65 23.95 -9.19
CA LYS A 116 -27.97 25.36 -9.44
C LYS A 116 -27.24 25.99 -10.64
N LEU A 117 -26.11 25.44 -11.08
CA LEU A 117 -25.42 25.94 -12.27
C LEU A 117 -26.22 25.72 -13.56
N PHE A 118 -27.13 24.75 -13.56
CA PHE A 118 -27.92 24.36 -14.72
C PHE A 118 -29.39 24.81 -14.65
N THR A 119 -29.79 25.47 -13.56
CA THR A 119 -31.19 25.87 -13.33
C THR A 119 -31.43 27.38 -13.59
N ASN A 120 -30.66 27.97 -14.51
CA ASN A 120 -30.88 29.35 -14.96
C ASN A 120 -31.95 29.40 -16.06
#